data_AF-A0A182T2I8-F1
#
_entry.id   AF-A0A182T2I8-F1
#
_cell.length_a   1.000
_cell.length_b   1.000
_cell.length_c   1.000
_cell.angle_alpha   90.00
_cell.angle_beta   90.00
_cell.angle_gamma   90.00
#
_symmetry.space_group_name_H-M   'P 1'
#
loop_
_entity.id
_entity.type
_entity.pdbx_description
1 polymer ?
#
loop_
_entity_poly.entity_id
_entity_poly.type
_entity_poly.pdbx_seq_one_letter_code
_entity_poly.pdbx_strand_id
1 'polypeptide(L)'
;MVILFSEHLSLLTSCVQGLLLILYPFQWQHILVTVIPEHLQQMLEAPVPMLAGTLQPVPEELWQSGNTCYVNLDKRTVRPSRKEQCSILPSELKKPLRVSLDLVKIFEDSKGLASVLIGGAFVRFFVELFSTLDPRTYEKASFLEQFDNPETKLFLNCFLETVMFADFLEHWNSSKQAALKLPAPSAGSFDYTLFNSKIAEKSQTKYWHSATFDEVVANSKHIERKGKTFMSKVKGLMKKS
;
A
#
# COMPACT_ATOMS: atom_id res chain seq x y z
N MET A 1 12.79 9.92 -4.49
CA MET A 1 12.70 10.21 -3.04
C MET A 1 11.28 10.63 -2.70
N VAL A 2 10.78 10.34 -1.49
CA VAL A 2 9.47 10.81 -1.02
C VAL A 2 9.67 11.59 0.29
N ILE A 3 9.28 12.87 0.28
CA ILE A 3 9.40 13.77 1.44
C ILE A 3 8.00 14.21 1.88
N LEU A 4 7.65 13.86 3.10
CA LEU A 4 6.45 14.36 3.77
C LEU A 4 6.84 15.56 4.62
N PHE A 5 5.97 16.57 4.67
CA PHE A 5 6.18 17.70 5.57
C PHE A 5 4.88 18.22 6.17
N SER A 6 4.98 18.64 7.43
CA SER A 6 3.87 19.14 8.23
C SER A 6 4.39 19.90 9.44
N GLU A 7 3.71 20.96 9.85
CA GLU A 7 3.97 21.64 11.13
C GLU A 7 3.56 20.78 12.34
N HIS A 8 2.83 19.67 12.12
CA HIS A 8 2.31 18.78 13.15
C HIS A 8 3.05 17.45 13.19
N LEU A 9 3.88 17.27 14.23
CA LEU A 9 4.66 16.05 14.45
C LEU A 9 3.81 14.77 14.44
N SER A 10 2.67 14.77 15.14
CA SER A 10 1.80 13.60 15.22
C SER A 10 1.20 13.20 13.87
N LEU A 11 0.86 14.18 13.03
CA LEU A 11 0.38 13.95 11.68
C LEU A 11 1.49 13.38 10.80
N LEU A 12 2.66 14.02 10.82
CA LEU A 12 3.84 13.59 10.06
C LEU A 12 4.23 12.14 10.37
N THR A 13 4.44 11.82 11.64
CA THR A 13 4.89 10.47 12.04
C THR A 13 3.82 9.43 11.74
N SER A 14 2.55 9.73 11.98
CA SER A 14 1.46 8.79 11.69
C SER A 14 1.31 8.53 10.20
N CYS A 15 1.48 9.54 9.35
CA CYS A 15 1.45 9.38 7.90
C CYS A 15 2.66 8.59 7.38
N VAL A 16 3.88 8.85 7.88
CA VAL A 16 5.06 8.06 7.53
C VAL A 16 4.85 6.59 7.89
N GLN A 17 4.39 6.30 9.11
CA GLN A 17 4.12 4.93 9.55
C GLN A 17 2.98 4.29 8.75
N GLY A 18 1.90 5.04 8.50
CA GLY A 18 0.79 4.58 7.66
C GLY A 18 1.23 4.20 6.25
N LEU A 19 2.11 4.99 5.64
CA LEU A 19 2.69 4.68 4.33
C LEU A 19 3.50 3.38 4.34
N LEU A 20 4.26 3.12 5.41
CA LEU A 20 5.00 1.87 5.55
C LEU A 20 4.05 0.66 5.70
N LEU A 21 2.98 0.81 6.48
CA LEU A 21 2.03 -0.27 6.73
C LEU A 21 1.23 -0.68 5.49
N ILE A 22 0.86 0.28 4.63
CA ILE A 22 0.14 -0.02 3.38
C ILE A 22 1.02 -0.72 2.32
N LEU A 23 2.34 -0.82 2.53
CA LEU A 23 3.22 -1.60 1.66
C LEU A 23 3.09 -3.11 1.89
N TYR A 24 2.48 -3.55 3.00
CA TYR A 24 2.27 -4.97 3.30
C TYR A 24 1.71 -5.74 2.08
N PRO A 25 2.33 -6.87 1.66
CA PRO A 25 3.28 -7.70 2.40
C PRO A 25 4.76 -7.30 2.24
N PHE A 26 5.03 -6.17 1.59
CA PHE A 26 6.38 -5.69 1.34
C PHE A 26 6.87 -4.76 2.45
N GLN A 27 8.19 -4.63 2.56
CA GLN A 27 8.85 -3.74 3.51
C GLN A 27 9.70 -2.69 2.79
N TRP A 28 9.70 -1.47 3.31
CA TRP A 28 10.60 -0.44 2.83
C TRP A 28 12.04 -0.77 3.19
N GLN A 29 12.91 -0.92 2.19
CA GLN A 29 14.30 -1.33 2.36
C GLN A 29 15.32 -0.19 2.27
N HIS A 30 14.88 1.01 1.90
CA HIS A 30 15.76 2.17 1.77
C HIS A 30 15.77 3.01 3.06
N ILE A 31 16.51 4.12 3.03
CA ILE A 31 16.62 5.03 4.16
C ILE A 31 15.23 5.53 4.56
N LEU A 32 14.94 5.46 5.86
CA LEU A 32 13.74 5.97 6.50
C LEU A 32 14.15 6.99 7.56
N VAL A 33 13.73 8.23 7.40
CA VAL A 33 13.94 9.29 8.40
C VAL A 33 12.59 9.86 8.80
N THR A 34 12.00 9.35 9.88
CA THR A 34 10.64 9.74 10.30
C THR A 34 10.50 11.24 10.51
N VAL A 35 11.54 11.89 11.05
CA VAL A 35 11.65 13.35 11.19
C VAL A 35 13.10 13.76 10.99
N ILE A 36 13.36 14.58 9.98
CA ILE A 36 14.66 15.20 9.72
C ILE A 36 14.84 16.34 10.74
N PRO A 37 15.92 16.31 11.55
CA PRO A 37 16.26 17.42 12.44
C PRO A 37 16.48 18.73 11.67
N GLU A 38 16.24 19.86 12.32
CA GLU A 38 16.40 21.19 11.70
C GLU A 38 17.82 21.45 11.20
N HIS A 39 18.84 20.96 11.90
CA HIS A 39 20.24 21.11 11.48
C HIS A 39 20.66 20.14 10.35
N LEU A 40 19.78 19.25 9.89
CA LEU A 40 20.05 18.25 8.84
C LEU A 40 19.17 18.43 7.59
N GLN A 41 18.64 19.63 7.32
CA GLN A 41 17.81 19.86 6.12
C GLN A 41 18.55 19.60 4.80
N GLN A 42 19.89 19.60 4.79
CA GLN A 42 20.71 19.16 3.65
C GLN A 42 20.40 17.72 3.19
N MET A 43 19.78 16.88 4.04
CA MET A 43 19.32 15.55 3.65
C MET A 43 18.22 15.57 2.58
N LEU A 44 17.47 16.68 2.44
CA LEU A 44 16.46 16.86 1.41
C LEU A 44 17.05 16.88 -0.01
N GLU A 45 18.36 17.09 -0.13
CA GLU A 45 19.09 17.14 -1.40
C GLU A 45 19.88 15.84 -1.67
N ALA A 46 19.76 14.86 -0.79
CA ALA A 46 20.52 13.63 -0.91
C ALA A 46 20.17 12.87 -2.20
N PRO A 47 21.17 12.36 -2.96
CA PRO A 47 20.93 11.69 -4.24
C PRO A 47 20.41 10.25 -4.09
N VAL A 48 20.15 9.80 -2.86
CA VAL A 48 19.77 8.42 -2.53
C VAL A 48 18.25 8.29 -2.34
N PRO A 49 17.65 7.13 -2.67
CA PRO A 49 16.26 6.88 -2.35
C PRO A 49 16.03 6.93 -0.83
N MET A 50 15.08 7.74 -0.39
CA MET A 50 14.61 7.75 1.00
C MET A 50 13.12 8.08 1.09
N LEU A 51 12.52 7.62 2.18
CA LEU A 51 11.26 8.12 2.70
C LEU A 51 11.59 8.96 3.94
N ALA A 52 11.27 10.25 3.92
CA ALA A 52 11.56 11.11 5.05
C ALA A 52 10.44 12.09 5.38
N GLY A 53 10.40 12.52 6.64
CA GLY A 53 9.52 13.57 7.13
C GLY A 53 10.31 14.80 7.57
N THR A 54 9.79 16.01 7.38
CA THR A 54 10.34 17.23 7.99
C THR A 54 9.24 18.09 8.61
N LEU A 55 9.53 18.72 9.74
CA LEU A 55 8.62 19.69 10.36
C LEU A 55 8.72 21.08 9.72
N GLN A 56 9.75 21.29 8.91
CA GLN A 56 9.98 22.55 8.22
C GLN A 56 9.22 22.57 6.89
N PRO A 57 8.65 23.72 6.49
CA PRO A 57 8.19 23.90 5.12
C PRO A 57 9.35 23.64 4.14
N VAL A 58 9.08 22.90 3.08
CA VAL A 58 10.07 22.69 2.02
C VAL A 58 10.04 23.87 1.04
N PRO A 59 11.16 24.58 0.83
CA PRO A 59 11.25 25.66 -0.15
C PRO A 59 10.89 25.21 -1.58
N GLU A 60 10.20 26.05 -2.34
CA GLU A 60 9.76 25.69 -3.70
C GLU A 60 10.92 25.50 -4.68
N GLU A 61 12.07 26.11 -4.40
CA GLU A 61 13.30 25.98 -5.18
C GLU A 61 13.80 24.53 -5.21
N LEU A 62 13.68 23.82 -4.07
CA LEU A 62 14.02 22.40 -3.96
C LEU A 62 13.06 21.50 -4.76
N TRP A 63 11.91 22.02 -5.18
CA TRP A 63 10.96 21.24 -6.00
C TRP A 63 11.42 21.13 -7.46
N GLN A 64 12.39 21.94 -7.89
CA GLN A 64 12.87 21.91 -9.27
C GLN A 64 13.87 20.79 -9.56
N SER A 65 14.48 20.18 -8.53
CA SER A 65 15.51 19.13 -8.62
C SER A 65 15.00 17.76 -9.15
N GLY A 66 13.70 17.63 -9.41
CA GLY A 66 13.16 16.75 -10.45
C GLY A 66 12.98 15.26 -10.13
N ASN A 67 13.55 14.75 -9.03
CA ASN A 67 13.46 13.31 -8.66
C ASN A 67 12.81 13.04 -7.28
N THR A 68 12.22 14.07 -6.67
CA THR A 68 11.59 14.00 -5.35
C THR A 68 10.09 14.23 -5.46
N CYS A 69 9.32 13.35 -4.83
CA CYS A 69 7.90 13.55 -4.57
C CYS A 69 7.75 14.27 -3.22
N TYR A 70 7.12 15.44 -3.24
CA TYR A 70 6.87 16.22 -2.02
C TYR A 70 5.40 16.14 -1.64
N VAL A 71 5.12 15.85 -0.37
CA VAL A 71 3.78 15.68 0.17
C VAL A 71 3.57 16.66 1.31
N ASN A 72 2.79 17.70 1.06
CA ASN A 72 2.37 18.65 2.09
C ASN A 72 1.14 18.08 2.80
N LEU A 73 1.29 17.64 4.04
CA LEU A 73 0.19 17.03 4.78
C LEU A 73 -0.83 18.07 5.28
N ASP A 74 -0.38 19.28 5.62
CA ASP A 74 -1.23 20.34 6.14
C ASP A 74 -2.16 20.88 5.05
N LYS A 75 -1.62 21.08 3.84
CA LYS A 75 -2.37 21.53 2.66
C LYS A 75 -2.98 20.38 1.85
N ARG A 76 -2.68 19.14 2.21
CA ARG A 76 -3.12 17.91 1.50
C ARG A 76 -2.77 17.92 0.01
N THR A 77 -1.57 18.39 -0.33
CA THR A 77 -1.09 18.46 -1.71
C THR A 77 0.06 17.49 -1.95
N VAL A 78 0.09 16.91 -3.15
CA VAL A 78 1.15 16.03 -3.61
C VAL A 78 1.77 16.65 -4.84
N ARG A 79 3.08 16.84 -4.82
CA ARG A 79 3.87 17.26 -5.98
C ARG A 79 4.71 16.07 -6.43
N PRO A 80 4.30 15.38 -7.50
CA PRO A 80 5.02 14.21 -7.99
C PRO A 80 6.37 14.62 -8.58
N SER A 81 7.27 13.64 -8.65
CA SER A 81 8.54 13.77 -9.38
C SER A 81 8.26 14.06 -10.87
N ARG A 82 9.13 14.84 -11.52
CA ARG A 82 8.96 15.23 -12.94
C ARG A 82 8.90 14.02 -13.88
N LYS A 83 9.45 12.88 -13.45
CA LYS A 83 9.45 11.61 -14.21
C LYS A 83 8.10 10.88 -14.21
N GLU A 84 7.13 11.26 -13.37
CA GLU A 84 5.86 10.54 -13.19
C GLU A 84 4.66 11.26 -13.83
N GLN A 85 4.78 11.66 -15.11
CA GLN A 85 3.58 11.94 -15.91
C GLN A 85 2.73 10.68 -16.20
N CYS A 86 3.18 9.49 -15.81
CA CYS A 86 2.38 8.27 -15.88
C CYS A 86 2.08 7.75 -14.48
N SER A 87 0.81 7.76 -14.09
CA SER A 87 0.27 6.85 -13.09
C SER A 87 0.55 5.42 -13.58
N ILE A 88 1.69 4.83 -13.21
CA ILE A 88 2.05 3.44 -13.56
C ILE A 88 1.05 2.46 -12.93
N LEU A 89 0.24 2.90 -11.97
CA LEU A 89 -0.77 2.06 -11.34
C LEU A 89 -1.81 1.55 -12.36
N PRO A 90 -1.98 0.23 -12.52
CA PRO A 90 -2.90 -0.33 -13.51
C PRO A 90 -4.34 0.09 -13.25
N SER A 91 -5.03 0.54 -14.30
CA SER A 91 -6.41 1.06 -14.21
C SER A 91 -7.40 0.06 -13.61
N GLU A 92 -7.22 -1.23 -13.88
CA GLU A 92 -8.02 -2.34 -13.33
C GLU A 92 -7.93 -2.45 -11.80
N LEU A 93 -6.78 -2.10 -11.22
CA LEU A 93 -6.55 -2.14 -9.78
C LEU A 93 -6.81 -0.77 -9.12
N LYS A 94 -6.62 0.30 -9.89
CA LYS A 94 -6.86 1.68 -9.44
C LYS A 94 -8.32 1.93 -9.10
N LYS A 95 -9.26 1.44 -9.91
CA LYS A 95 -10.71 1.66 -9.68
C LYS A 95 -11.19 1.01 -8.37
N PRO A 96 -10.97 -0.30 -8.11
CA PRO A 96 -11.36 -0.92 -6.85
C PRO A 96 -10.67 -0.29 -5.63
N LEU A 97 -9.39 0.05 -5.74
CA LEU A 97 -8.65 0.73 -4.68
C LEU A 97 -9.29 2.09 -4.35
N ARG A 98 -9.60 2.89 -5.37
CA ARG A 98 -10.25 4.20 -5.19
C ARG A 98 -11.61 4.06 -4.50
N VAL A 99 -12.45 3.12 -4.95
CA VAL A 99 -13.76 2.87 -4.33
C VAL A 99 -13.60 2.50 -2.86
N SER A 100 -12.63 1.63 -2.53
CA SER A 100 -12.36 1.21 -1.15
C SER A 100 -11.93 2.40 -0.27
N LEU A 101 -11.07 3.28 -0.79
CA LEU A 101 -10.63 4.49 -0.09
C LEU A 101 -11.73 5.55 0.02
N ASP A 102 -12.63 5.65 -0.94
CA ASP A 102 -13.80 6.54 -0.86
C ASP A 102 -14.81 6.05 0.20
N LEU A 103 -14.91 4.73 0.43
CA LEU A 103 -15.71 4.18 1.53
C LEU A 103 -15.16 4.57 2.90
N VAL A 104 -13.84 4.69 3.07
CA VAL A 104 -13.21 5.11 4.33
C VAL A 104 -13.75 6.46 4.80
N LYS A 105 -14.01 7.39 3.87
CA LYS A 105 -14.58 8.72 4.16
C LYS A 105 -15.96 8.65 4.84
N ILE A 106 -16.69 7.55 4.64
CA ILE A 106 -18.00 7.33 5.27
C ILE A 106 -17.84 6.90 6.74
N PHE A 107 -16.70 6.32 7.09
CA PHE A 107 -16.40 5.74 8.40
C PHE A 107 -15.35 6.53 9.18
N GLU A 108 -15.14 7.81 8.87
CA GLU A 108 -14.13 8.66 9.55
C GLU A 108 -14.33 8.71 11.07
N ASP A 109 -15.57 8.59 11.55
CA ASP A 109 -15.91 8.53 12.98
C ASP A 109 -15.42 7.25 13.69
N SER A 110 -15.07 6.20 12.95
CA SER A 110 -14.57 4.92 13.46
C SER A 110 -13.17 4.62 12.92
N LYS A 111 -12.15 5.15 13.62
CA LYS A 111 -10.73 4.97 13.24
C LYS A 111 -10.33 3.50 13.07
N GLY A 112 -10.88 2.60 13.90
CA GLY A 112 -10.64 1.17 13.81
C GLY A 112 -11.13 0.57 12.48
N LEU A 113 -12.38 0.87 12.10
CA LEU A 113 -12.93 0.43 10.82
C LEU A 113 -12.18 1.05 9.64
N ALA A 114 -11.92 2.36 9.69
CA ALA A 114 -11.14 3.04 8.65
C ALA A 114 -9.79 2.35 8.42
N SER A 115 -9.09 1.97 9.50
CA SER A 115 -7.80 1.26 9.40
C SER A 115 -7.93 -0.12 8.77
N VAL A 116 -8.95 -0.90 9.14
CA VAL A 116 -9.23 -2.22 8.54
C VAL A 116 -9.55 -2.08 7.05
N LEU A 117 -10.33 -1.07 6.66
CA LEU A 117 -10.68 -0.84 5.25
C LEU A 117 -9.48 -0.42 4.41
N ILE A 118 -8.64 0.47 4.92
CA ILE A 118 -7.40 0.87 4.25
C ILE A 118 -6.49 -0.34 4.09
N GLY A 119 -6.21 -1.06 5.18
CA GLY A 119 -5.35 -2.25 5.16
C GLY A 119 -5.86 -3.32 4.20
N GLY A 120 -7.15 -3.67 4.29
CA GLY A 120 -7.78 -4.64 3.39
C GLY A 120 -7.71 -4.26 1.92
N ALA A 121 -7.88 -2.97 1.59
CA ALA A 121 -7.79 -2.48 0.22
C ALA A 121 -6.38 -2.65 -0.39
N PHE A 122 -5.34 -2.32 0.37
CA PHE A 122 -3.95 -2.47 -0.09
C PHE A 122 -3.49 -3.93 -0.11
N VAL A 123 -3.87 -4.74 0.89
CA VAL A 123 -3.61 -6.19 0.88
C VAL A 123 -4.23 -6.82 -0.37
N ARG A 124 -5.49 -6.51 -0.67
CA ARG A 124 -6.17 -7.00 -1.86
C ARG A 124 -5.45 -6.57 -3.14
N PHE A 125 -5.00 -5.31 -3.23
CA PHE A 125 -4.23 -4.84 -4.37
C PHE A 125 -3.01 -5.73 -4.66
N PHE A 126 -2.23 -6.07 -3.62
CA PHE A 126 -1.06 -6.95 -3.80
C PHE A 126 -1.42 -8.42 -4.03
N VAL A 127 -2.50 -8.92 -3.42
CA VAL A 127 -3.00 -10.28 -3.70
C VAL A 127 -3.45 -10.40 -5.15
N GLU A 128 -4.03 -9.35 -5.75
CA GLU A 128 -4.40 -9.37 -7.17
C GLU A 128 -3.19 -9.60 -8.08
N LEU A 129 -2.07 -8.99 -7.73
CA LEU A 129 -0.83 -9.05 -8.52
C LEU A 129 -0.01 -10.30 -8.24
N PHE A 130 0.07 -10.76 -7.00
CA PHE A 130 1.07 -11.75 -6.59
C PHE A 130 0.47 -13.09 -6.14
N SER A 131 -0.83 -13.33 -6.30
CA SER A 131 -1.45 -14.60 -5.91
C SER A 131 -0.92 -15.82 -6.66
N THR A 132 -0.46 -15.64 -7.90
CA THR A 132 0.09 -16.73 -8.75
C THR A 132 1.61 -16.86 -8.64
N LEU A 133 2.25 -15.99 -7.85
CA LEU A 133 3.71 -16.00 -7.69
C LEU A 133 4.15 -17.23 -6.89
N ASP A 134 4.98 -18.06 -7.52
CA ASP A 134 5.77 -19.07 -6.81
C ASP A 134 7.19 -18.54 -6.57
N PRO A 135 7.59 -18.28 -5.32
CA PRO A 135 8.92 -17.75 -5.03
C PRO A 135 10.06 -18.73 -5.32
N ARG A 136 9.77 -20.03 -5.51
CA ARG A 136 10.80 -21.06 -5.79
C ARG A 136 11.23 -21.13 -7.24
N THR A 137 10.30 -20.83 -8.14
CA THR A 137 10.49 -20.92 -9.60
C THR A 137 10.32 -19.55 -10.26
N TYR A 138 10.42 -18.47 -9.48
CA TYR A 138 10.20 -17.12 -9.96
C TYR A 138 11.23 -16.77 -11.04
N GLU A 139 10.72 -16.39 -12.20
CA GLU A 139 11.48 -15.82 -13.30
C GLU A 139 10.68 -14.66 -13.87
N LYS A 140 11.33 -13.49 -13.99
CA LYS A 140 10.63 -12.24 -14.26
C LYS A 140 9.87 -12.28 -15.59
N ALA A 141 10.49 -12.82 -16.65
CA ALA A 141 9.85 -12.89 -17.97
C ALA A 141 8.61 -13.79 -17.95
N SER A 142 8.75 -15.02 -17.47
CA SER A 142 7.62 -15.97 -17.32
C SER A 142 6.49 -15.42 -16.45
N PHE A 143 6.81 -14.67 -15.38
CA PHE A 143 5.79 -14.08 -14.52
C PHE A 143 5.02 -12.95 -15.22
N LEU A 144 5.70 -12.10 -16.00
CA LEU A 144 5.06 -11.02 -16.76
C LEU A 144 4.15 -11.53 -17.88
N GLU A 145 4.42 -12.72 -18.42
CA GLU A 145 3.58 -13.37 -19.43
C GLU A 145 2.20 -13.79 -18.90
N GLN A 146 2.02 -13.90 -17.58
CA GLN A 146 0.74 -14.25 -16.96
C GLN A 146 -0.30 -13.13 -17.01
N PHE A 147 0.12 -11.91 -17.36
CA PHE A 147 -0.75 -10.74 -17.41
C PHE A 147 -0.99 -10.37 -18.87
N ASP A 148 -2.20 -9.95 -19.24
CA ASP A 148 -2.48 -9.42 -20.58
C ASP A 148 -2.44 -7.90 -20.62
N ASN A 149 -2.83 -7.24 -19.52
CA ASN A 149 -2.94 -5.79 -19.44
C ASN A 149 -1.55 -5.12 -19.52
N PRO A 150 -1.31 -4.23 -20.51
CA PRO A 150 -0.02 -3.57 -20.71
C PRO A 150 0.35 -2.60 -19.57
N GLU A 151 -0.61 -1.94 -18.93
CA GLU A 151 -0.36 -1.09 -17.75
C GLU A 151 0.12 -1.95 -16.57
N THR A 152 -0.50 -3.13 -16.37
CA THR A 152 -0.06 -4.10 -15.36
C THR A 152 1.34 -4.62 -15.64
N LYS A 153 1.65 -4.96 -16.90
CA LYS A 153 3.02 -5.34 -17.29
C LYS A 153 4.02 -4.22 -17.02
N LEU A 154 3.69 -2.98 -17.38
CA LEU A 154 4.58 -1.83 -17.14
C LEU A 154 4.84 -1.63 -15.65
N PHE A 155 3.78 -1.68 -14.83
CA PHE A 155 3.89 -1.61 -13.37
C PHE A 155 4.80 -2.70 -12.81
N LEU A 156 4.52 -3.96 -13.14
CA LEU A 156 5.29 -5.09 -12.67
C LEU A 156 6.72 -5.05 -13.17
N ASN A 157 6.95 -4.62 -14.42
CA ASN A 157 8.30 -4.52 -14.97
C ASN A 157 9.19 -3.56 -14.15
N CYS A 158 8.61 -2.49 -13.59
CA CYS A 158 9.30 -1.59 -12.67
C CYS A 158 9.35 -2.14 -11.24
N PHE A 159 8.21 -2.62 -10.71
CA PHE A 159 8.09 -3.02 -9.31
C PHE A 159 8.93 -4.26 -8.97
N LEU A 160 9.03 -5.23 -9.90
CA LEU A 160 9.81 -6.46 -9.74
C LEU A 160 11.33 -6.21 -9.69
N GLU A 161 11.79 -5.05 -10.15
CA GLU A 161 13.21 -4.63 -10.09
C GLU A 161 13.57 -3.94 -8.77
N THR A 162 12.59 -3.77 -7.87
CA THR A 162 12.82 -3.07 -6.61
C THR A 162 13.50 -3.97 -5.58
N VAL A 163 14.34 -3.36 -4.73
CA VAL A 163 14.95 -4.03 -3.57
C VAL A 163 13.87 -4.61 -2.64
N MET A 164 12.75 -3.89 -2.51
CA MET A 164 11.58 -4.30 -1.74
C MET A 164 10.98 -5.62 -2.23
N PHE A 165 10.87 -5.82 -3.56
CA PHE A 165 10.37 -7.08 -4.11
C PHE A 165 11.37 -8.22 -3.92
N ALA A 166 12.66 -7.97 -4.15
CA ALA A 166 13.71 -8.97 -3.94
C ALA A 166 13.73 -9.49 -2.47
N ASP A 167 13.67 -8.56 -1.51
CA ASP A 167 13.59 -8.86 -0.09
C ASP A 167 12.33 -9.68 0.27
N PHE A 168 11.18 -9.29 -0.27
CA PHE A 168 9.93 -10.04 -0.10
C PHE A 168 10.04 -11.47 -0.64
N LEU A 169 10.64 -11.67 -1.82
CA LEU A 169 10.77 -12.98 -2.45
C LEU A 169 11.57 -13.94 -1.55
N GLU A 170 12.69 -13.47 -1.01
CA GLU A 170 13.56 -14.23 -0.12
C GLU A 170 12.88 -14.62 1.20
N HIS A 171 12.29 -13.64 1.89
CA HIS A 171 11.65 -13.85 3.19
C HIS A 171 10.35 -14.65 3.08
N TRP A 172 9.55 -14.42 2.04
CA TRP A 172 8.32 -15.17 1.82
C TRP A 172 8.61 -16.63 1.43
N ASN A 173 9.65 -16.90 0.64
CA ASN A 173 10.11 -18.26 0.36
C ASN A 173 10.52 -18.97 1.66
N SER A 174 11.33 -18.31 2.47
CA SER A 174 11.80 -18.83 3.77
C SER A 174 10.63 -19.13 4.70
N SER A 175 9.64 -18.24 4.77
CA SER A 175 8.39 -18.44 5.53
C SER A 175 7.61 -19.67 5.05
N LYS A 176 7.47 -19.86 3.73
CA LYS A 176 6.81 -21.05 3.16
C LYS A 176 7.57 -22.35 3.45
N GLN A 177 8.90 -22.31 3.50
CA GLN A 177 9.71 -23.49 3.84
C GLN A 177 9.66 -23.83 5.33
N ALA A 178 9.68 -22.82 6.20
CA ALA A 178 9.50 -22.99 7.64
C ALA A 178 8.12 -23.56 7.98
N ALA A 179 7.06 -23.12 7.28
CA ALA A 179 5.72 -23.70 7.46
C ALA A 179 5.63 -25.20 7.13
N LEU A 180 6.54 -25.72 6.30
CA LEU A 180 6.64 -27.14 5.96
C LEU A 180 7.47 -27.95 6.97
N LYS A 181 8.20 -27.29 7.87
CA LYS A 181 9.08 -27.91 8.89
C LYS A 181 8.63 -27.49 10.30
N LEU A 182 7.97 -28.38 11.06
CA LEU A 182 7.69 -28.14 12.48
C LEU A 182 8.99 -28.07 13.31
N PRO A 183 9.19 -27.18 14.31
CA PRO A 183 8.28 -26.14 14.83
C PRO A 183 8.85 -24.69 14.90
N ALA A 184 7.89 -23.76 15.07
CA ALA A 184 7.94 -22.36 15.49
C ALA A 184 8.63 -21.33 14.56
N PRO A 185 7.92 -20.25 14.15
CA PRO A 185 8.58 -19.08 13.57
C PRO A 185 9.52 -18.50 14.64
N SER A 186 10.79 -18.32 14.30
CA SER A 186 11.71 -17.52 15.11
C SER A 186 11.09 -16.14 15.34
N ALA A 187 11.15 -15.62 16.56
CA ALA A 187 10.50 -14.39 17.03
C ALA A 187 10.99 -13.08 16.35
N GLY A 188 11.49 -13.15 15.11
CA GLY A 188 11.92 -12.01 14.30
C GLY A 188 11.61 -12.15 12.79
N SER A 189 10.87 -13.17 12.33
CA SER A 189 10.48 -13.28 10.92
C SER A 189 9.26 -12.41 10.62
N PHE A 190 9.26 -11.69 9.49
CA PHE A 190 8.11 -10.91 9.02
C PHE A 190 6.86 -11.79 8.84
N ASP A 191 5.70 -11.27 9.25
CA ASP A 191 4.45 -12.04 9.30
C ASP A 191 3.68 -12.01 7.97
N TYR A 192 3.73 -13.12 7.23
CA TYR A 192 2.99 -13.29 5.98
C TYR A 192 1.62 -13.97 6.15
N THR A 193 1.14 -14.21 7.38
CA THR A 193 -0.09 -14.97 7.63
C THR A 193 -1.32 -14.36 6.96
N LEU A 194 -1.53 -13.05 7.12
CA LEU A 194 -2.65 -12.34 6.50
C LEU A 194 -2.59 -12.43 4.96
N PHE A 195 -1.42 -12.21 4.37
CA PHE A 195 -1.23 -12.30 2.92
C PHE A 195 -1.52 -13.70 2.39
N ASN A 196 -0.97 -14.73 3.04
CA ASN A 196 -1.20 -16.14 2.68
C ASN A 196 -2.67 -16.53 2.81
N SER A 197 -3.34 -16.10 3.89
CA SER A 197 -4.76 -16.33 4.10
C SER A 197 -5.59 -15.69 2.99
N LYS A 198 -5.26 -14.47 2.55
CA LYS A 198 -5.97 -13.78 1.49
C LYS A 198 -5.73 -14.37 0.10
N ILE A 199 -4.53 -14.92 -0.17
CA ILE A 199 -4.29 -15.71 -1.39
C ILE A 199 -5.18 -16.98 -1.41
N ALA A 200 -5.25 -17.70 -0.30
CA ALA A 200 -6.09 -18.89 -0.19
C ALA A 200 -7.58 -18.54 -0.39
N GLU A 201 -8.05 -17.45 0.21
CA GLU A 201 -9.41 -16.95 0.04
C GLU A 201 -9.73 -16.61 -1.43
N LYS A 202 -8.83 -15.93 -2.15
CA LYS A 202 -8.99 -15.64 -3.58
C LYS A 202 -9.16 -16.91 -4.41
N SER A 203 -8.42 -17.99 -4.10
CA SER A 203 -8.52 -19.26 -4.85
C SER A 203 -9.86 -19.99 -4.65
N GLN A 204 -10.53 -19.77 -3.51
CA GLN A 204 -11.76 -20.46 -3.12
C GLN A 204 -13.02 -19.67 -3.50
N THR A 205 -12.91 -18.37 -3.75
CA THR A 205 -14.08 -17.47 -3.79
C THR A 205 -14.34 -16.95 -5.20
N LYS A 206 -15.48 -17.34 -5.79
CA LYS A 206 -15.94 -16.82 -7.11
C LYS A 206 -16.21 -15.31 -7.14
N TYR A 207 -16.36 -14.68 -5.97
CA TYR A 207 -16.77 -13.27 -5.80
C TYR A 207 -15.68 -12.36 -5.23
N TRP A 208 -14.41 -12.73 -5.35
CA TRP A 208 -13.26 -11.95 -4.86
C TRP A 208 -13.33 -10.46 -5.23
N HIS A 209 -13.80 -10.14 -6.45
CA HIS A 209 -13.92 -8.75 -6.88
C HIS A 209 -15.09 -7.98 -6.24
N SER A 210 -16.14 -8.67 -5.80
CA SER A 210 -17.32 -8.11 -5.12
C SER A 210 -17.18 -8.10 -3.60
N ALA A 211 -16.22 -8.85 -3.06
CA ALA A 211 -16.04 -9.11 -1.63
C ALA A 211 -15.73 -7.86 -0.79
N THR A 212 -15.37 -6.72 -1.39
CA THR A 212 -15.07 -5.50 -0.63
C THR A 212 -16.25 -5.10 0.25
N PHE A 213 -17.47 -5.07 -0.31
CA PHE A 213 -18.65 -4.61 0.41
C PHE A 213 -19.20 -5.68 1.35
N ASP A 214 -19.27 -6.93 0.93
CA ASP A 214 -19.79 -8.01 1.77
C ASP A 214 -18.84 -8.36 2.93
N GLU A 215 -17.53 -8.19 2.78
CA GLU A 215 -16.57 -8.27 3.88
C GLU A 215 -16.68 -7.05 4.83
N VAL A 216 -16.84 -5.82 4.30
CA VAL A 216 -17.16 -4.65 5.13
C VAL A 216 -18.45 -4.91 5.91
N VAL A 217 -19.48 -5.44 5.25
CA VAL A 217 -20.80 -5.70 5.85
C VAL A 217 -20.74 -6.84 6.86
N ALA A 218 -20.05 -7.95 6.55
CA ALA A 218 -19.88 -9.10 7.44
C ALA A 218 -19.07 -8.75 8.69
N ASN A 219 -17.99 -7.96 8.54
CA ASN A 219 -17.26 -7.39 9.68
C ASN A 219 -18.09 -6.30 10.40
N SER A 220 -19.01 -5.61 9.70
CA SER A 220 -19.96 -4.68 10.31
C SER A 220 -21.16 -5.34 10.99
N LYS A 221 -21.43 -6.64 10.78
CA LYS A 221 -22.47 -7.37 11.55
C LYS A 221 -22.11 -7.48 13.04
N HIS A 222 -20.83 -7.28 13.38
CA HIS A 222 -20.39 -7.06 14.76
C HIS A 222 -20.60 -5.61 15.26
N ILE A 223 -21.07 -4.71 14.39
CA ILE A 223 -21.31 -3.28 14.66
C ILE A 223 -22.79 -3.00 14.42
N GLU A 224 -23.62 -3.57 15.29
CA GLU A 224 -25.02 -3.17 15.40
C GLU A 224 -25.12 -1.73 15.92
N ARG A 225 -25.72 -0.84 15.11
CA ARG A 225 -26.69 0.21 15.51
C ARG A 225 -27.12 1.17 14.39
N LYS A 226 -26.51 1.18 13.19
CA LYS A 226 -26.86 2.13 12.10
C LYS A 226 -27.22 1.50 10.73
N GLY A 227 -27.79 0.28 10.74
CA GLY A 227 -27.93 -0.59 9.56
C GLY A 227 -28.75 -0.09 8.35
N LYS A 228 -29.73 0.83 8.50
CA LYS A 228 -30.58 1.24 7.35
C LYS A 228 -30.01 2.42 6.53
N THR A 229 -29.43 3.42 7.19
CA THR A 229 -28.82 4.59 6.53
C THR A 229 -27.47 4.23 5.88
N PHE A 230 -26.77 3.27 6.48
CA PHE A 230 -25.52 2.69 5.96
C PHE A 230 -25.69 2.06 4.58
N MET A 231 -26.64 1.14 4.43
CA MET A 231 -26.90 0.45 3.16
C MET A 231 -27.36 1.40 2.04
N SER A 232 -28.09 2.47 2.39
CA SER A 232 -28.54 3.48 1.42
C SER A 232 -27.39 4.32 0.85
N LYS A 233 -26.45 4.78 1.69
CA LYS A 233 -25.27 5.54 1.26
C LYS A 233 -24.32 4.70 0.40
N VAL A 234 -24.08 3.44 0.78
CA VAL A 234 -23.17 2.58 0.02
C VAL A 234 -23.76 2.16 -1.33
N LYS A 235 -25.05 1.85 -1.40
CA LYS A 235 -25.74 1.54 -2.66
C LYS A 235 -25.73 2.71 -3.65
N GLY A 236 -25.67 3.95 -3.15
CA GLY A 236 -25.55 5.16 -3.98
C GLY A 236 -24.18 5.36 -4.63
N LEU A 237 -23.10 4.89 -3.99
CA LEU A 237 -21.73 4.97 -4.55
C LEU A 237 -21.48 3.89 -5.60
N MET A 238 -22.01 2.68 -5.38
CA MET A 238 -21.88 1.58 -6.33
C MET A 238 -22.64 1.81 -7.65
N LYS A 239 -23.75 2.56 -7.63
CA LYS A 239 -24.50 2.93 -8.85
C LYS A 239 -23.81 3.98 -9.73
N LYS A 240 -22.75 4.62 -9.22
CA LYS A 240 -21.96 5.63 -9.95
C LYS A 240 -20.62 5.09 -10.46
N SER A 241 -20.33 3.81 -10.23
CA SER A 241 -19.21 3.06 -10.82
C SER A 241 -19.69 2.24 -12.01
#